data_AF-G5SI89-F1
#
_entry.id   AF-G5SI89-F1
#
_cell.length_a   1.000
_cell.length_b   1.000
_cell.length_c   1.000
_cell.angle_alpha   90.00
_cell.angle_beta   90.00
_cell.angle_gamma   90.00
#
_symmetry.space_group_name_H-M   'P 1'
#
loop_
_entity.id
_entity.type
_entity.pdbx_description
1 polymer ?
#
loop_
_entity_poly.entity_id
_entity_poly.type
_entity_poly.pdbx_seq_one_letter_code
_entity_poly.pdbx_strand_id
1 'polypeptide(L)'
;EARPLWNPNIILCMSLSKLGLPGSRCGIIIANDKTITAIANMNGIISLAPGGMGPAMMCEMIKRNDLLRLSETVIKPFYYQRVQQTIAIIRRYLSEERCLIHKPEGAIFLWLWFKDLPITTELLYQRLKARGVLMVPGHYFFPGLDKPWPHTHQCMRMNYVPEPDKIEAGVKILAEEIERAWREG
;
A
#
# COMPACT_ATOMS: atom_id res chain seq x y z
N GLU A 1 -1.64 -23.84 2.99
CA GLU A 1 -1.85 -23.90 1.52
C GLU A 1 -2.95 -22.94 1.12
N ALA A 2 -2.73 -22.10 0.11
CA ALA A 2 -3.80 -21.29 -0.49
C ALA A 2 -4.47 -22.11 -1.60
N ARG A 3 -5.78 -22.32 -1.52
CA ARG A 3 -6.56 -22.95 -2.60
C ARG A 3 -7.02 -21.85 -3.57
N PRO A 4 -6.58 -21.84 -4.84
CA PRO A 4 -7.03 -20.84 -5.79
C PRO A 4 -8.54 -20.99 -6.03
N LEU A 5 -9.28 -19.91 -5.83
CA LEU A 5 -10.73 -19.83 -6.09
C LEU A 5 -10.96 -19.29 -7.50
N TRP A 6 -11.72 -20.02 -8.31
CA TRP A 6 -12.13 -19.59 -9.64
C TRP A 6 -13.62 -19.80 -9.87
N ASN A 7 -14.27 -18.80 -10.47
CA ASN A 7 -15.59 -18.92 -11.09
C ASN A 7 -15.72 -17.86 -12.21
N PRO A 8 -16.68 -18.00 -13.14
CA PRO A 8 -16.81 -17.10 -14.30
C PRO A 8 -17.04 -15.62 -13.99
N ASN A 9 -17.44 -15.29 -12.76
CA ASN A 9 -17.65 -13.91 -12.30
C ASN A 9 -16.38 -13.28 -11.72
N ILE A 10 -15.27 -14.02 -11.61
CA ILE A 10 -13.99 -13.50 -11.15
C ILE A 10 -13.24 -12.88 -12.32
N ILE A 11 -12.81 -11.62 -12.13
CA ILE A 11 -11.81 -10.95 -12.96
C ILE A 11 -10.60 -10.70 -12.06
N LEU A 12 -9.59 -11.57 -12.17
CA LEU A 12 -8.38 -11.50 -11.37
C LEU A 12 -7.32 -10.66 -12.09
N CYS A 13 -6.91 -9.57 -11.44
CA CYS A 13 -5.88 -8.66 -11.95
C CYS A 13 -4.59 -8.80 -11.15
N MET A 14 -3.48 -9.02 -11.83
CA MET A 14 -2.14 -9.10 -11.24
C MET A 14 -1.18 -8.12 -11.94
N SER A 15 -0.08 -7.74 -11.27
CA SER A 15 0.92 -6.86 -11.87
C SER A 15 2.32 -7.12 -11.30
N LEU A 16 3.33 -6.92 -12.15
CA LEU A 16 4.74 -6.91 -11.75
C LEU A 16 5.14 -5.71 -10.88
N SER A 17 4.25 -4.73 -10.72
CA SER A 17 4.57 -3.47 -10.01
C SER A 17 5.06 -3.67 -8.58
N LYS A 18 4.54 -4.68 -7.89
CA LYS A 18 4.86 -4.96 -6.48
C LYS A 18 5.91 -6.09 -6.33
N LEU A 19 6.38 -6.63 -7.46
CA LEU A 19 7.56 -7.49 -7.56
C LEU A 19 8.85 -6.70 -7.81
N GLY A 20 8.80 -5.36 -7.67
CA GLY A 20 9.95 -4.47 -7.90
C GLY A 20 10.09 -3.98 -9.35
N LEU A 21 9.14 -4.28 -10.24
CA LEU A 21 9.20 -3.90 -11.65
C LEU A 21 8.03 -2.99 -12.09
N PRO A 22 7.74 -1.86 -11.40
CA PRO A 22 6.66 -0.95 -11.79
C PRO A 22 6.89 -0.31 -13.17
N GLY A 23 8.14 -0.12 -13.57
CA GLY A 23 8.51 0.42 -14.88
C GLY A 23 8.29 -0.55 -16.05
N SER A 24 8.11 -1.84 -15.78
CA SER A 24 7.84 -2.83 -16.84
C SER A 24 6.45 -2.68 -17.47
N ARG A 25 5.55 -1.93 -16.78
CA ARG A 25 4.16 -1.70 -17.20
C ARG A 25 3.41 -2.98 -17.57
N CYS A 26 3.73 -4.09 -16.89
CA CYS A 26 3.14 -5.40 -17.15
C CYS A 26 2.05 -5.74 -16.11
N GLY A 27 0.88 -6.12 -16.63
CA GLY A 27 -0.24 -6.67 -15.87
C GLY A 27 -0.74 -7.96 -16.51
N ILE A 28 -1.45 -8.76 -15.72
CA ILE A 28 -2.08 -10.01 -16.14
C ILE A 28 -3.54 -9.94 -15.73
N ILE A 29 -4.43 -10.33 -16.64
CA ILE A 29 -5.85 -10.41 -16.37
C ILE A 29 -6.27 -11.86 -16.62
N ILE A 30 -6.88 -12.48 -15.62
CA ILE A 30 -7.48 -13.81 -15.72
C ILE A 30 -8.99 -13.64 -15.53
N ALA A 31 -9.74 -13.89 -16.60
CA ALA A 31 -11.19 -13.72 -16.65
C ALA A 31 -11.78 -14.70 -17.68
N ASN A 32 -13.11 -14.77 -17.78
CA ASN A 32 -13.78 -15.56 -18.82
C ASN A 32 -13.50 -15.01 -20.23
N ASP A 33 -13.67 -15.85 -21.25
CA ASP A 33 -13.34 -15.53 -22.65
C ASP A 33 -14.05 -14.28 -23.18
N LYS A 34 -15.32 -14.09 -22.81
CA LYS A 34 -16.10 -12.91 -23.23
C LYS A 34 -15.47 -11.63 -22.71
N THR A 35 -15.06 -11.61 -21.43
CA THR A 35 -14.38 -10.47 -20.81
C THR A 35 -13.00 -10.25 -21.42
N ILE A 36 -12.20 -11.30 -21.60
CA ILE A 36 -10.86 -11.18 -22.20
C ILE A 36 -10.93 -10.65 -23.63
N THR A 37 -11.87 -11.14 -24.44
CA THR A 37 -12.09 -10.68 -25.82
C THR A 37 -12.46 -9.19 -25.85
N ALA A 38 -13.37 -8.75 -24.97
CA ALA A 38 -13.75 -7.35 -24.88
C ALA A 38 -12.57 -6.44 -24.50
N ILE A 39 -11.76 -6.85 -23.51
CA ILE A 39 -10.56 -6.13 -23.08
C ILE A 39 -9.51 -6.07 -24.19
N ALA A 40 -9.30 -7.18 -24.92
CA ALA A 40 -8.36 -7.23 -26.04
C ALA A 40 -8.76 -6.26 -27.16
N ASN A 41 -10.05 -6.24 -27.54
CA ASN A 41 -10.58 -5.31 -28.53
C ASN A 41 -10.41 -3.84 -28.10
N MET A 42 -10.71 -3.51 -26.84
CA MET A 42 -10.49 -2.17 -26.30
C MET A 42 -9.01 -1.77 -26.32
N ASN A 43 -8.11 -2.68 -25.94
CA ASN A 43 -6.67 -2.43 -25.97
C ASN A 43 -6.16 -2.18 -27.40
N GLY A 44 -6.70 -2.89 -28.39
CA GLY A 44 -6.38 -2.66 -29.81
C GLY A 44 -6.74 -1.26 -30.29
N ILE A 45 -7.80 -0.66 -29.74
CA ILE A 45 -8.22 0.71 -30.07
C ILE A 45 -7.42 1.76 -29.28
N ILE A 46 -7.28 1.57 -27.96
CA ILE A 46 -6.71 2.59 -27.06
C ILE A 46 -5.18 2.63 -27.13
N SER A 47 -4.54 1.47 -27.24
CA SER A 47 -3.08 1.35 -27.08
C SER A 47 -2.39 0.62 -28.22
N LEU A 48 -3.14 0.17 -29.24
CA LEU A 48 -2.70 -0.70 -30.34
C LEU A 48 -2.19 -2.08 -29.88
N ALA A 49 -1.23 -2.09 -28.96
CA ALA A 49 -0.72 -3.28 -28.27
C ALA A 49 -0.06 -2.88 -26.93
N PRO A 50 -0.03 -3.76 -25.92
CA PRO A 50 0.81 -3.55 -24.75
C PRO A 50 2.29 -3.52 -25.15
N GLY A 51 3.11 -2.74 -24.41
CA GLY A 51 4.56 -2.73 -24.62
C GLY A 51 5.16 -4.13 -24.43
N GLY A 52 6.02 -4.58 -25.37
CA GLY A 52 6.47 -5.97 -25.44
C GLY A 52 7.46 -6.42 -24.35
N MET A 53 8.23 -5.50 -23.76
CA MET A 53 9.29 -5.83 -22.79
C MET A 53 8.76 -6.50 -21.52
N GLY A 54 7.70 -5.94 -20.93
CA GLY A 54 7.09 -6.48 -19.71
C GLY A 54 6.57 -7.91 -19.89
N PRO A 55 5.72 -8.18 -20.89
CA PRO A 55 5.26 -9.53 -21.24
C PRO A 55 6.40 -10.49 -21.58
N ALA A 56 7.43 -10.06 -22.31
CA ALA A 56 8.58 -10.91 -22.64
C ALA A 56 9.33 -11.36 -21.38
N MET A 57 9.64 -10.43 -20.47
CA MET A 57 10.26 -10.75 -19.18
C MET A 57 9.36 -11.68 -18.35
N MET A 58 8.07 -11.36 -18.25
CA MET A 58 7.11 -12.16 -17.49
C MET A 58 7.00 -13.59 -18.03
N CYS A 59 6.97 -13.75 -19.35
CA CYS A 59 6.91 -15.05 -20.00
C CYS A 59 8.10 -15.94 -19.60
N GLU A 60 9.31 -15.37 -19.63
CA GLU A 60 10.52 -16.09 -19.20
C GLU A 60 10.51 -16.41 -17.69
N MET A 61 10.05 -15.47 -16.84
CA MET A 61 9.91 -15.72 -15.41
C MET A 61 8.91 -16.85 -15.10
N ILE A 62 7.81 -16.93 -15.84
CA ILE A 62 6.82 -18.02 -15.70
C ILE A 62 7.45 -19.35 -16.10
N LYS A 63 8.08 -19.42 -17.30
CA LYS A 63 8.70 -20.66 -17.80
C LYS A 63 9.76 -21.21 -16.84
N ARG A 64 10.50 -20.31 -16.18
CA ARG A 64 11.56 -20.65 -15.21
C ARG A 64 11.04 -20.87 -13.79
N ASN A 65 9.74 -20.67 -13.55
CA ASN A 65 9.10 -20.71 -12.24
C ASN A 65 9.73 -19.73 -11.22
N ASP A 66 10.22 -18.59 -11.70
CA ASP A 66 10.95 -17.61 -10.89
C ASP A 66 10.04 -16.85 -9.92
N LEU A 67 8.76 -16.68 -10.25
CA LEU A 67 7.85 -15.82 -9.51
C LEU A 67 7.64 -16.30 -8.07
N LEU A 68 7.36 -17.59 -7.89
CA LEU A 68 7.15 -18.17 -6.56
C LEU A 68 8.45 -18.12 -5.75
N ARG A 69 9.57 -18.50 -6.38
CA ARG A 69 10.89 -18.45 -5.75
C ARG A 69 11.25 -17.04 -5.31
N LEU A 70 11.15 -16.04 -6.18
CA LEU A 70 11.46 -14.64 -5.86
C LEU A 70 10.49 -14.06 -4.83
N SER A 71 9.21 -14.44 -4.89
CA SER A 71 8.23 -14.03 -3.89
C SER A 71 8.65 -14.50 -2.49
N GLU A 72 8.99 -15.79 -2.32
CA GLU A 72 9.33 -16.35 -1.02
C GLU A 72 10.75 -16.00 -0.53
N THR A 73 11.72 -15.88 -1.43
CA THR A 73 13.15 -15.73 -1.07
C THR A 73 13.66 -14.29 -1.09
N VAL A 74 12.98 -13.38 -1.81
CA VAL A 74 13.44 -12.00 -1.98
C VAL A 74 12.38 -11.01 -1.51
N ILE A 75 11.19 -11.04 -2.12
CA ILE A 75 10.17 -10.00 -1.96
C ILE A 75 9.57 -10.04 -0.55
N LYS A 76 9.09 -11.20 -0.11
CA LYS A 76 8.46 -11.36 1.21
C LYS A 76 9.44 -11.11 2.35
N PRO A 77 10.67 -11.68 2.38
CA PRO A 77 11.63 -11.37 3.44
C PRO A 77 11.96 -9.87 3.52
N PHE A 78 12.15 -9.21 2.37
CA PHE A 78 12.44 -7.78 2.32
C PHE A 78 11.32 -6.94 2.96
N TYR A 79 10.07 -7.11 2.52
CA TYR A 79 8.95 -6.33 3.07
C TYR A 79 8.65 -6.70 4.53
N TYR A 80 8.82 -7.97 4.90
CA TYR A 80 8.65 -8.42 6.28
C TYR A 80 9.67 -7.75 7.22
N GLN A 81 10.95 -7.70 6.83
CA GLN A 81 11.97 -7.00 7.60
C GLN A 81 11.64 -5.49 7.72
N ARG A 82 11.29 -4.83 6.61
CA ARG A 82 10.98 -3.40 6.59
C ARG A 82 9.78 -3.04 7.47
N VAL A 83 8.72 -3.86 7.46
CA VAL A 83 7.54 -3.58 8.29
C VAL A 83 7.84 -3.78 9.78
N GLN A 84 8.61 -4.81 10.16
CA GLN A 84 9.01 -5.02 11.55
C GLN A 84 9.88 -3.87 12.07
N GLN A 85 10.87 -3.42 11.29
CA GLN A 85 11.69 -2.26 11.62
C GLN A 85 10.84 -0.99 11.79
N THR A 86 9.90 -0.76 10.88
CA THR A 86 9.03 0.42 10.94
C THR A 86 8.11 0.39 12.16
N ILE A 87 7.52 -0.75 12.50
CA ILE A 87 6.71 -0.90 13.72
C ILE A 87 7.57 -0.63 14.96
N ALA A 88 8.79 -1.18 15.01
CA ALA A 88 9.70 -0.94 16.13
C ALA A 88 10.07 0.55 16.25
N ILE A 89 10.34 1.23 15.15
CA ILE A 89 10.59 2.67 15.12
C ILE A 89 9.37 3.43 15.64
N ILE A 90 8.17 3.17 15.10
CA ILE A 90 6.93 3.82 15.59
C ILE A 90 6.79 3.67 17.10
N ARG A 91 7.03 2.47 17.64
CA ARG A 91 6.90 2.18 19.07
C ARG A 91 7.92 2.87 19.96
N ARG A 92 9.07 3.31 19.44
CA ARG A 92 10.03 4.15 20.20
C ARG A 92 9.50 5.56 20.46
N TYR A 93 8.66 6.09 19.57
CA TYR A 93 8.18 7.47 19.63
C TYR A 93 6.69 7.60 19.98
N LEU A 94 5.89 6.56 19.71
CA LEU A 94 4.45 6.54 19.89
C LEU A 94 4.00 5.26 20.62
N SER A 95 3.37 5.44 21.78
CA SER A 95 2.76 4.35 22.53
C SER A 95 1.56 3.75 21.78
N GLU A 96 1.11 2.57 22.21
CA GLU A 96 -0.07 1.92 21.63
C GLU A 96 -1.35 2.72 21.86
N GLU A 97 -1.43 3.44 22.98
CA GLU A 97 -2.55 4.33 23.30
C GLU A 97 -2.64 5.52 22.35
N ARG A 98 -1.49 6.05 21.91
CA ARG A 98 -1.43 7.19 20.97
C ARG A 98 -1.57 6.77 19.52
N CYS A 99 -1.12 5.57 19.17
CA CYS A 99 -1.12 5.07 17.79
C CYS A 99 -1.33 3.56 17.74
N LEU A 100 -2.52 3.14 17.36
CA LEU A 100 -2.82 1.77 16.99
C LEU A 100 -2.36 1.50 15.55
N ILE A 101 -1.91 0.28 15.28
CA ILE A 101 -1.43 -0.13 13.96
C ILE A 101 -2.26 -1.34 13.54
N HIS A 102 -2.95 -1.26 12.41
CA HIS A 102 -3.65 -2.44 11.89
C HIS A 102 -2.64 -3.50 11.50
N LYS A 103 -2.99 -4.76 11.77
CA LYS A 103 -2.13 -5.90 11.45
C LYS A 103 -1.73 -5.86 9.97
N PRO A 104 -0.43 -5.81 9.65
CA PRO A 104 0.03 -5.82 8.28
C PRO A 104 -0.12 -7.22 7.70
N GLU A 105 -1.11 -7.43 6.83
CA GLU A 105 -1.34 -8.73 6.16
C GLU A 105 -0.78 -8.77 4.72
N GLY A 106 -0.20 -7.67 4.24
CA GLY A 106 0.49 -7.59 2.96
C GLY A 106 0.77 -6.16 2.50
N ALA A 107 1.24 -6.03 1.25
CA ALA A 107 1.52 -4.77 0.55
C ALA A 107 2.71 -3.97 1.11
N ILE A 108 2.63 -2.63 1.04
CA ILE A 108 3.71 -1.68 1.29
C ILE A 108 3.28 -0.50 2.16
N PHE A 109 2.11 -0.63 2.81
CA PHE A 109 1.50 0.41 3.62
C PHE A 109 1.12 -0.10 5.01
N LEU A 110 1.33 0.74 6.02
CA LEU A 110 0.74 0.61 7.34
C LEU A 110 -0.47 1.52 7.45
N TRP A 111 -1.48 1.05 8.17
CA TRP A 111 -2.64 1.84 8.56
C TRP A 111 -2.51 2.20 10.03
N LEU A 112 -2.28 3.49 10.29
CA LEU A 112 -2.13 4.06 11.62
C LEU A 112 -3.45 4.65 12.06
N TRP A 113 -3.87 4.35 13.28
CA TRP A 113 -5.07 4.89 13.88
C TRP A 113 -4.71 5.66 15.16
N PHE A 114 -4.95 6.96 15.12
CA PHE A 114 -4.76 7.89 16.23
C PHE A 114 -6.11 8.10 16.93
N LYS A 115 -6.45 7.17 17.80
CA LYS A 115 -7.73 7.19 18.51
C LYS A 115 -7.85 8.49 19.33
N ASP A 116 -9.00 9.14 19.22
CA ASP A 116 -9.34 10.37 19.96
C ASP A 116 -8.40 11.55 19.69
N LEU A 117 -7.68 11.55 18.56
CA LEU A 117 -6.81 12.67 18.18
C LEU A 117 -7.61 14.00 18.19
N PRO A 118 -7.14 15.05 18.90
CA PRO A 118 -7.87 16.32 19.05
C PRO A 118 -8.07 17.07 17.74
N ILE A 119 -7.25 16.77 16.73
CA ILE A 119 -7.34 17.35 15.39
C ILE A 119 -7.68 16.27 14.36
N THR A 120 -8.17 16.69 13.21
CA THR A 120 -8.35 15.78 12.07
C THR A 120 -6.99 15.35 11.50
N THR A 121 -6.94 14.15 10.93
CA THR A 121 -5.76 13.67 10.19
C THR A 121 -5.45 14.48 8.93
N GLU A 122 -6.40 15.25 8.42
CA GLU A 122 -6.15 16.23 7.37
C GLU A 122 -5.32 17.42 7.89
N LEU A 123 -5.69 17.98 9.05
CA LEU A 123 -4.89 19.03 9.68
C LEU A 123 -3.50 18.51 10.08
N LEU A 124 -3.44 17.29 10.65
CA LEU A 124 -2.17 16.63 10.94
C LEU A 124 -1.32 16.49 9.66
N TYR A 125 -1.90 16.05 8.54
CA TYR A 125 -1.19 15.99 7.26
C TYR A 125 -0.63 17.34 6.82
N GLN A 126 -1.37 18.44 6.95
CA GLN A 126 -0.84 19.76 6.60
C GLN A 126 0.36 20.15 7.48
N ARG A 127 0.30 19.86 8.78
CA ARG A 127 1.43 20.09 9.72
C ARG A 127 2.65 19.25 9.34
N LEU A 128 2.46 17.96 9.05
CA LEU A 128 3.52 17.05 8.62
C LEU A 128 4.15 17.50 7.29
N LYS A 129 3.31 17.89 6.32
CA LYS A 129 3.74 18.35 5.01
C LYS A 129 4.61 19.60 5.11
N ALA A 130 4.24 20.55 5.96
CA ALA A 130 5.04 21.75 6.22
C ALA A 130 6.45 21.42 6.77
N ARG A 131 6.61 20.23 7.36
CA ARG A 131 7.87 19.72 7.92
C ARG A 131 8.53 18.65 7.03
N GLY A 132 8.08 18.50 5.79
CA GLY A 132 8.67 17.58 4.81
C GLY A 132 8.26 16.12 4.95
N VAL A 133 7.23 15.80 5.76
CA VAL A 133 6.71 14.44 5.93
C VAL A 133 5.39 14.29 5.17
N LEU A 134 5.34 13.31 4.27
CA LEU A 134 4.14 13.01 3.48
C LEU A 134 3.53 11.68 3.94
N MET A 135 2.32 11.77 4.47
CA MET A 135 1.44 10.64 4.78
C MET A 135 0.05 10.94 4.24
N VAL A 136 -0.75 9.92 3.92
CA VAL A 136 -2.06 10.15 3.31
C VAL A 136 -3.16 10.06 4.38
N PRO A 137 -4.00 11.10 4.55
CA PRO A 137 -5.16 11.03 5.44
C PRO A 137 -6.11 9.88 5.09
N GLY A 138 -6.72 9.29 6.12
CA GLY A 138 -7.59 8.12 6.00
C GLY A 138 -8.88 8.39 5.26
N HIS A 139 -9.44 9.60 5.38
CA HIS A 139 -10.76 9.95 4.84
C HIS A 139 -10.89 9.77 3.32
N TYR A 140 -9.77 9.84 2.57
CA TYR A 140 -9.75 9.55 1.13
C TYR A 140 -10.01 8.07 0.78
N PHE A 141 -9.96 7.16 1.76
CA PHE A 141 -10.10 5.71 1.56
C PHE A 141 -11.47 5.17 1.98
N PHE A 142 -12.42 6.03 2.34
CA PHE A 142 -13.78 5.62 2.71
C PHE A 142 -14.85 6.21 1.77
N PRO A 143 -14.79 5.92 0.45
CA PRO A 143 -15.85 6.33 -0.46
C PRO A 143 -17.15 5.57 -0.16
N GLY A 144 -18.30 6.25 -0.28
CA GLY A 144 -19.61 5.60 -0.19
C GLY A 144 -20.09 5.24 1.21
N LEU A 145 -19.59 5.92 2.25
CA LEU A 145 -20.19 5.79 3.59
C LEU A 145 -21.53 6.53 3.66
N ASP A 146 -22.57 5.82 4.10
CA ASP A 146 -23.92 6.40 4.29
C ASP A 146 -23.99 7.38 5.47
N LYS A 147 -23.12 7.22 6.46
CA LYS A 147 -23.09 8.03 7.69
C LYS A 147 -21.68 8.52 8.00
N PRO A 148 -21.54 9.70 8.61
CA PRO A 148 -20.27 10.15 9.15
C PRO A 148 -19.72 9.13 10.16
N TRP A 149 -18.46 8.75 9.99
CA TRP A 149 -17.77 7.85 10.90
C TRP A 149 -16.46 8.51 11.37
N PRO A 150 -16.34 8.90 12.66
CA PRO A 150 -15.16 9.63 13.14
C PRO A 150 -13.82 8.95 12.84
N HIS A 151 -13.81 7.62 12.77
CA HIS A 151 -12.63 6.82 12.46
C HIS A 151 -11.96 7.22 11.13
N THR A 152 -12.71 7.69 10.14
CA THR A 152 -12.16 8.11 8.83
C THR A 152 -11.21 9.29 8.96
N HIS A 153 -11.45 10.16 9.95
CA HIS A 153 -10.62 11.34 10.22
C HIS A 153 -9.54 11.08 11.27
N GLN A 154 -9.46 9.87 11.83
CA GLN A 154 -8.46 9.46 12.84
C GLN A 154 -7.38 8.53 12.29
N CYS A 155 -7.43 8.18 10.99
CA CYS A 155 -6.50 7.25 10.38
C CYS A 155 -5.54 7.92 9.40
N MET A 156 -4.34 7.36 9.25
CA MET A 156 -3.40 7.71 8.19
C MET A 156 -2.81 6.47 7.53
N ARG A 157 -2.60 6.54 6.22
CA ARG A 157 -1.88 5.54 5.44
C ARG A 157 -0.42 5.95 5.30
N MET A 158 0.48 5.14 5.83
CA MET A 158 1.93 5.35 5.82
C MET A 158 2.62 4.35 4.89
N ASN A 159 3.48 4.82 3.98
CA ASN A 159 4.38 3.96 3.22
C ASN A 159 5.62 3.63 4.05
N TYR A 160 5.99 2.35 4.15
CA TYR A 160 7.12 1.87 4.96
C TYR A 160 8.32 1.33 4.16
N VAL A 161 8.30 1.50 2.84
CA VAL A 161 9.38 1.05 1.95
C VAL A 161 10.68 1.88 2.04
N PRO A 162 10.65 3.20 2.30
CA PRO A 162 11.88 3.99 2.46
C PRO A 162 12.88 3.42 3.49
N GLU A 163 14.14 3.89 3.38
CA GLU A 163 15.24 3.63 4.33
C GLU A 163 14.82 3.84 5.79
N PRO A 164 15.24 2.98 6.75
CA PRO A 164 14.80 3.08 8.15
C PRO A 164 15.11 4.45 8.78
N ASP A 165 16.24 5.05 8.45
CA ASP A 165 16.62 6.39 8.96
C ASP A 165 15.64 7.48 8.50
N LYS A 166 15.13 7.38 7.26
CA LYS A 166 14.10 8.30 6.75
C LYS A 166 12.75 8.05 7.43
N ILE A 167 12.43 6.78 7.71
CA ILE A 167 11.24 6.41 8.48
C ILE A 167 11.32 6.99 9.88
N GLU A 168 12.45 6.84 10.58
CA GLU A 168 12.66 7.35 11.93
C GLU A 168 12.59 8.88 11.99
N ALA A 169 13.22 9.58 11.04
CA ALA A 169 13.09 11.03 10.93
C ALA A 169 11.63 11.47 10.74
N GLY A 170 10.87 10.78 9.88
CA GLY A 170 9.45 11.08 9.65
C GLY A 170 8.56 10.76 10.84
N VAL A 171 8.82 9.65 11.53
CA VAL A 171 8.08 9.22 12.73
C VAL A 171 8.35 10.17 13.91
N LYS A 172 9.58 10.67 14.06
CA LYS A 172 9.90 11.67 15.08
C LYS A 172 9.07 12.94 14.89
N ILE A 173 9.00 13.45 13.66
CA ILE A 173 8.16 14.61 13.31
C ILE A 173 6.67 14.30 13.59
N LEU A 174 6.21 13.10 13.22
CA LEU A 174 4.84 12.65 13.51
C LEU A 174 4.52 12.70 15.00
N ALA A 175 5.39 12.14 15.83
CA ALA A 175 5.20 12.12 17.28
C ALA A 175 5.15 13.54 17.87
N GLU A 176 6.04 14.42 17.44
CA GLU A 176 6.06 15.82 17.88
C GLU A 176 4.77 16.57 17.49
N GLU A 177 4.23 16.36 16.30
CA GLU A 177 2.97 16.98 15.87
C GLU A 177 1.75 16.42 16.60
N ILE A 178 1.74 15.12 16.91
CA ILE A 178 0.69 14.50 17.73
C ILE A 178 0.72 15.08 19.14
N GLU A 179 1.88 15.13 19.79
CA GLU A 179 2.01 15.72 21.14
C GLU A 179 1.71 17.22 21.15
N ARG A 180 1.97 17.93 20.06
CA ARG A 180 1.54 19.31 19.90
C ARG A 180 0.02 19.41 19.81
N ALA A 181 -0.64 18.55 19.03
CA ALA A 181 -2.10 18.53 18.92
C ALA A 181 -2.78 18.28 20.28
N TRP A 182 -2.22 17.41 21.12
CA TRP A 182 -2.71 17.15 22.48
C TRP A 182 -2.45 18.28 23.49
N ARG A 183 -1.48 19.17 23.24
CA ARG A 183 -1.23 20.34 24.11
C ARG A 183 -2.08 21.55 23.74
N GLU A 184 -2.46 21.66 22.46
CA GLU A 184 -3.25 22.78 21.93
C GLU A 184 -4.77 22.56 22.05
N GLY A 185 -5.21 21.31 22.27
CA GLY A 185 -6.61 20.89 22.33
C GLY A 185 -7.01 20.39 23.71
#